data_AF-A0A975M2H0-F1
#
_entry.id   AF-A0A975M2H0-F1
#
_cell.length_a   1.000
_cell.length_b   1.000
_cell.length_c   1.000
_cell.angle_alpha   90.00
_cell.angle_beta   90.00
_cell.angle_gamma   90.00
#
_symmetry.space_group_name_H-M   'P 1'
#
loop_
_entity.id
_entity.type
_entity.pdbx_description
1 polymer ?
#
loop_
_entity_poly.entity_id
_entity_poly.type
_entity_poly.pdbx_seq_one_letter_code
_entity_poly.pdbx_strand_id
1 'polypeptide(L)'
;MEPNKNKDAKQKYNNLRKGVFGYTIVFQMIFTIIGLALIGNYLGDYFYPDTNLDLIFTGIGVVLGFIVSIMSFVSFVKREEIYEKHRRD
;
A
#
# COMPACT_ATOMS: atom_id res chain seq x y z
N MET A 1 -41.90 -15.82 2.94
CA MET A 1 -40.54 -15.41 3.34
C MET A 1 -39.95 -14.63 2.17
N GLU A 2 -40.07 -13.30 2.17
CA GLU A 2 -39.47 -12.49 1.12
C GLU A 2 -37.95 -12.38 1.33
N PRO A 3 -37.14 -12.54 0.28
CA PRO A 3 -35.70 -12.34 0.39
C PRO A 3 -35.40 -10.88 0.74
N ASN A 4 -34.65 -10.66 1.81
CA ASN A 4 -34.30 -9.34 2.30
C ASN A 4 -33.26 -8.67 1.37
N LYS A 5 -33.74 -8.00 0.32
CA LYS A 5 -32.95 -7.23 -0.67
C LYS A 5 -31.92 -6.27 -0.05
N ASN A 6 -32.17 -5.78 1.17
CA ASN A 6 -31.27 -4.86 1.87
C ASN A 6 -29.99 -5.57 2.35
N LYS A 7 -30.09 -6.84 2.76
CA LYS A 7 -28.91 -7.66 3.11
C LYS A 7 -28.06 -7.98 1.88
N ASP A 8 -28.70 -8.30 0.75
CA ASP A 8 -28.02 -8.60 -0.51
C ASP A 8 -27.27 -7.38 -1.10
N ALA A 9 -27.90 -6.20 -1.04
CA ALA A 9 -27.28 -4.95 -1.48
C ALA A 9 -26.07 -4.56 -0.61
N LYS A 10 -26.17 -4.70 0.73
CA LYS A 10 -25.05 -4.49 1.65
C LYS A 10 -23.91 -5.48 1.41
N GLN A 11 -24.22 -6.75 1.18
CA GLN A 11 -23.22 -7.78 0.93
C GLN A 11 -22.46 -7.52 -0.38
N LYS A 12 -23.17 -7.16 -1.44
CA LYS A 12 -22.58 -6.83 -2.74
C LYS A 12 -21.67 -5.60 -2.66
N TYR A 13 -22.09 -4.56 -1.93
CA TYR A 13 -21.28 -3.36 -1.69
C TYR A 13 -20.02 -3.65 -0.88
N ASN A 14 -20.11 -4.54 0.13
CA ASN A 14 -18.97 -4.92 0.95
C ASN A 14 -17.91 -5.71 0.15
N ASN A 15 -18.33 -6.58 -0.77
CA ASN A 15 -17.43 -7.34 -1.64
C ASN A 15 -16.77 -6.45 -2.70
N LEU A 16 -17.51 -5.51 -3.30
CA LEU A 16 -16.98 -4.48 -4.21
C LEU A 16 -15.95 -3.60 -3.50
N ARG A 17 -16.27 -3.14 -2.29
CA ARG A 17 -15.38 -2.31 -1.49
C ARG A 17 -14.09 -3.04 -1.13
N LYS A 18 -14.15 -4.33 -0.73
CA LYS A 18 -12.95 -5.16 -0.48
C LYS A 18 -12.06 -5.28 -1.72
N GLY A 19 -12.65 -5.52 -2.90
CA GLY A 19 -11.92 -5.58 -4.16
C GLY A 19 -11.19 -4.26 -4.47
N VAL A 20 -11.93 -3.15 -4.47
CA VAL A 20 -11.35 -1.81 -4.73
C VAL A 20 -10.27 -1.47 -3.69
N PHE A 21 -10.46 -1.81 -2.42
CA PHE A 21 -9.46 -1.58 -1.38
C PHE A 21 -8.16 -2.35 -1.62
N GLY A 22 -8.25 -3.63 -1.99
CA GLY A 22 -7.09 -4.44 -2.32
C GLY A 22 -6.29 -3.83 -3.49
N TYR A 23 -6.99 -3.39 -4.54
CA TYR A 23 -6.36 -2.69 -5.66
C TYR A 23 -5.66 -1.40 -5.21
N THR A 24 -6.30 -0.57 -4.40
CA THR A 24 -5.71 0.69 -3.91
C THR A 24 -4.42 0.44 -3.10
N ILE A 25 -4.38 -0.60 -2.28
CA ILE A 25 -3.18 -0.94 -1.48
C ILE A 25 -2.02 -1.34 -2.38
N VAL A 26 -2.26 -2.21 -3.36
CA VAL A 26 -1.22 -2.64 -4.30
C VAL A 26 -0.69 -1.44 -5.09
N PHE A 27 -1.57 -0.57 -5.58
CA PHE A 27 -1.15 0.65 -6.25
C PHE A 27 -0.34 1.56 -5.32
N GLN A 28 -0.77 1.75 -4.08
CA GLN A 28 -0.03 2.55 -3.11
C GLN A 28 1.35 1.96 -2.79
N MET A 29 1.48 0.63 -2.70
CA MET A 29 2.77 -0.03 -2.55
C MET A 29 3.70 0.28 -3.72
N ILE A 30 3.22 0.09 -4.96
CA ILE A 30 3.98 0.36 -6.18
C ILE A 30 4.40 1.84 -6.25
N PHE A 31 3.48 2.77 -6.02
CA PHE A 31 3.77 4.20 -6.02
C PHE A 31 4.74 4.61 -4.93
N THR A 32 4.68 3.99 -3.75
CA THR A 32 5.62 4.27 -2.65
C THR A 32 7.04 3.82 -3.01
N ILE A 33 7.18 2.62 -3.60
CA ILE A 33 8.48 2.09 -4.02
C ILE A 33 9.07 2.96 -5.14
N ILE A 34 8.28 3.27 -6.17
CA ILE A 34 8.72 4.12 -7.29
C ILE A 34 9.04 5.53 -6.78
N GLY A 35 8.20 6.09 -5.92
CA GLY A 35 8.40 7.42 -5.35
C GLY A 35 9.70 7.52 -4.54
N LEU A 36 9.96 6.56 -3.64
CA LEU A 36 11.21 6.54 -2.88
C LEU A 36 12.44 6.25 -3.77
N ALA A 37 12.30 5.45 -4.82
CA ALA A 37 13.36 5.21 -5.78
C ALA A 37 13.75 6.50 -6.54
N LEU A 38 12.76 7.25 -7.01
CA LEU A 38 12.97 8.54 -7.69
C LEU A 38 13.56 9.59 -6.73
N ILE A 39 13.08 9.64 -5.49
CA ILE A 39 13.65 10.53 -4.46
C ILE A 39 15.10 10.12 -4.17
N GLY A 40 15.39 8.83 -4.04
CA GLY A 40 16.76 8.33 -3.85
C GLY A 40 17.68 8.72 -5.01
N ASN A 41 17.22 8.56 -6.25
CA ASN A 41 17.95 8.98 -7.43
C ASN A 41 18.23 10.49 -7.44
N TYR A 42 17.19 11.30 -7.21
CA TYR A 42 17.31 12.76 -7.17
C TYR A 42 18.26 13.25 -6.06
N LEU A 43 18.22 12.63 -4.88
CA LEU A 43 19.16 12.95 -3.79
C LEU A 43 20.59 12.52 -4.14
N GLY A 44 20.77 11.39 -4.82
CA GLY A 44 22.08 10.95 -5.31
C GLY A 44 22.72 12.00 -6.22
N ASP A 45 21.99 12.40 -7.26
CA ASP A 45 22.46 13.34 -8.29
C ASP A 45 22.69 14.74 -7.69
N TYR A 46 21.83 15.17 -6.75
CA TYR A 46 21.95 16.47 -6.09
C TYR A 46 23.17 16.57 -5.16
N PHE A 47 23.49 15.51 -4.40
CA PHE A 47 24.59 15.54 -3.44
C PHE A 47 25.93 15.10 -4.03
N TYR A 48 25.94 14.21 -5.02
CA TYR A 48 27.16 13.61 -5.59
C TYR A 48 27.10 13.43 -7.12
N PRO A 49 26.94 14.51 -7.89
CA PRO A 49 26.70 14.46 -9.35
C PRO A 49 27.84 13.84 -10.17
N ASP A 50 29.07 13.80 -9.63
CA ASP A 50 30.27 13.30 -10.33
C ASP A 50 30.58 11.80 -10.07
N THR A 51 29.72 11.10 -9.33
CA THR A 51 29.99 9.73 -8.89
C THR A 51 28.84 8.80 -9.28
N ASN A 52 29.13 7.52 -9.56
CA ASN A 52 28.10 6.48 -9.76
C ASN A 52 27.27 6.15 -8.50
N LEU A 53 27.25 7.06 -7.52
CA LEU A 53 26.53 6.93 -6.25
C LEU A 53 25.01 7.02 -6.46
N ASP A 54 24.54 7.62 -7.56
CA ASP A 54 23.11 7.70 -7.89
C ASP A 54 22.46 6.33 -7.97
N LEU A 55 23.15 5.35 -8.54
CA LEU A 55 22.66 3.97 -8.62
C LEU A 55 22.53 3.35 -7.23
N ILE A 56 23.48 3.64 -6.34
CA ILE A 56 23.49 3.15 -4.96
C ILE A 56 22.36 3.82 -4.15
N PHE A 57 22.20 5.14 -4.26
CA PHE A 57 21.12 5.87 -3.60
C PHE A 57 19.74 5.49 -4.13
N THR A 58 19.61 5.23 -5.44
CA THR A 58 18.39 4.68 -6.04
C THR A 58 18.09 3.30 -5.45
N GLY A 59 19.11 2.42 -5.36
CA GLY A 59 18.98 1.11 -4.75
C GLY A 59 18.54 1.18 -3.28
N ILE A 60 19.11 2.09 -2.50
CA ILE A 60 18.70 2.36 -1.11
C ILE A 60 17.25 2.84 -1.07
N GLY A 61 16.85 3.75 -1.95
CA GLY A 61 15.48 4.24 -2.09
C GLY A 61 14.48 3.12 -2.36
N VAL A 62 14.81 2.19 -3.26
CA VAL A 62 13.98 1.01 -3.55
C VAL A 62 13.85 0.12 -2.31
N VAL A 63 14.95 -0.17 -1.61
CA VAL A 63 14.94 -1.02 -0.42
C VAL A 63 14.10 -0.39 0.71
N LEU A 64 14.28 0.91 0.96
CA LEU A 64 13.48 1.63 1.95
C LEU A 64 12.01 1.67 1.56
N GLY A 65 11.71 1.94 0.28
CA GLY A 65 10.35 1.90 -0.26
C GLY A 65 9.69 0.55 -0.04
N PHE A 66 10.41 -0.54 -0.29
CA PHE A 66 9.94 -1.90 -0.08
C PHE A 66 9.64 -2.19 1.40
N ILE A 67 10.54 -1.80 2.31
CA ILE A 67 10.34 -1.99 3.76
C ILE A 67 9.09 -1.23 4.24
N VAL A 68 8.97 0.05 3.89
CA VAL A 68 7.82 0.89 4.25
C VAL A 68 6.51 0.32 3.68
N SER A 69 6.58 -0.19 2.46
CA SER A 69 5.46 -0.85 1.79
C SER A 69 5.01 -2.11 2.52
N ILE A 70 5.93 -2.97 2.98
CA ILE A 70 5.61 -4.14 3.81
C ILE A 70 5.03 -3.74 5.16
N MET A 71 5.62 -2.75 5.84
CA MET A 71 5.12 -2.29 7.14
C MET A 71 3.69 -1.74 7.03
N SER A 72 3.40 -1.01 5.95
CA SER A 72 2.06 -0.50 5.66
C SER A 72 1.07 -1.64 5.40
N PHE A 73 1.48 -2.64 4.63
CA PHE A 73 0.67 -3.83 4.35
C PHE A 73 0.36 -4.63 5.64
N VAL A 74 1.37 -4.90 6.48
CA VAL A 74 1.18 -5.63 7.74
C VAL A 74 0.29 -4.84 8.70
N SER A 75 0.51 -3.52 8.80
CA SER A 75 -0.34 -2.64 9.61
C SER A 75 -1.78 -2.61 9.11
N PHE A 76 -1.97 -2.72 7.80
CA PHE A 76 -3.29 -2.83 7.20
C PHE A 76 -3.98 -4.16 7.54
N VAL A 77 -3.31 -5.31 7.37
CA VAL A 77 -3.86 -6.63 7.73
C VAL A 77 -4.30 -6.66 9.19
N LYS A 78 -3.47 -6.13 10.10
CA LYS A 78 -3.81 -6.02 11.53
C LYS A 78 -5.02 -5.14 11.79
N ARG A 79 -5.22 -4.07 11.01
CA ARG A 79 -6.41 -3.20 11.13
C ARG A 79 -7.67 -3.89 10.66
N GLU A 80 -7.61 -4.72 9.61
CA GLU A 80 -8.77 -5.50 9.17
C GLU A 80 -9.20 -6.53 10.22
N GLU A 81 -8.26 -7.23 10.87
CA GLU A 81 -8.58 -8.16 11.97
C GLU A 81 -9.32 -7.47 13.13
N ILE A 82 -8.91 -6.25 13.49
CA ILE A 82 -9.54 -5.49 14.58
C ILE A 82 -10.94 -5.02 14.19
N TYR A 83 -11.15 -4.64 12.92
CA TYR A 83 -12.46 -4.27 12.39
C TYR A 83 -13.43 -5.46 12.39
N GLU A 84 -12.95 -6.67 12.08
CA GLU A 84 -13.77 -7.88 12.15
C GLU A 84 -14.09 -8.31 13.59
N LYS A 85 -13.25 -7.93 14.57
CA LYS A 85 -13.52 -8.16 15.99
C LYS A 85 -14.62 -7.25 16.52
N HIS A 86 -14.57 -5.94 16.24
CA HIS A 86 -15.59 -4.97 16.69
C HIS A 86 -16.93 -5.07 15.95
N ARG A 87 -16.99 -5.77 14.82
CA ARG A 87 -18.25 -6.01 14.09
C ARG A 87 -19.03 -7.22 14.66
N ARG A 88 -18.43 -7.98 15.58
CA ARG A 88 -19.03 -9.15 16.22
C ARG A 88 -19.59 -8.89 17.63
N ASP A 89 -19.29 -7.71 18.20
CA ASP A 89 -19.88 -7.19 19.43
C ASP A 89 -20.97 -6.15 19.09
#